data_AF-A0A6M7VRJ1-F1
#
_entry.id   AF-A0A6M7VRJ1-F1
#
_cell.length_a   1.000
_cell.length_b   1.000
_cell.length_c   1.000
_cell.angle_alpha   90.00
_cell.angle_beta   90.00
_cell.angle_gamma   90.00
#
_symmetry.space_group_name_H-M   'P 1'
#
loop_
_entity.id
_entity.type
_entity.pdbx_description
1 polymer ?
#
loop_
_entity_poly.entity_id
_entity_poly.type
_entity_poly.pdbx_seq_one_letter_code
_entity_poly.pdbx_strand_id
1 'polypeptide(L)'
;MTVTTLPDGRWLYAVAATAFLAASFPQSALNAQGLESPETVDRIVGSQVSAEEANTTAEIGKVTSAIDRTRENISTVRKTSKLDKVDIVFLTDAARSEGGPPAVIENKVRQHRDDVAELRKEIEANALLYNAIDSRRVLTQDILAVEFDNPGKIVIYAAAKPSD
;
A
#
# COMPACT_ATOMS: atom_id res chain seq x y z
N MET A 1 35.16 52.40 -68.73
CA MET A 1 36.27 52.48 -67.76
C MET A 1 35.80 53.37 -66.62
N THR A 2 35.64 52.82 -65.41
CA THR A 2 35.83 53.50 -64.11
C THR A 2 35.55 52.50 -62.98
N VAL A 3 36.55 52.36 -62.11
CA VAL A 3 36.56 51.68 -60.80
C VAL A 3 35.67 52.49 -59.84
N THR A 4 34.95 51.90 -58.87
CA THR A 4 35.17 51.85 -57.39
C THR A 4 33.75 51.81 -56.78
N THR A 5 33.36 51.18 -55.67
CA THR A 5 34.00 50.86 -54.38
C THR A 5 33.00 50.03 -53.56
N LEU A 6 33.46 49.00 -52.85
CA LEU A 6 32.70 48.31 -51.78
C LEU A 6 32.70 49.16 -50.49
N PRO A 7 31.64 49.10 -49.66
CA PRO A 7 31.74 49.40 -48.23
C PRO A 7 31.78 48.13 -47.36
N ASP A 8 32.95 47.93 -46.75
CA ASP A 8 33.23 47.49 -45.37
C ASP A 8 32.62 46.20 -44.79
N GLY A 9 33.42 45.13 -44.82
CA GLY A 9 33.26 43.86 -44.12
C GLY A 9 33.49 43.89 -42.60
N ARG A 10 33.18 45.00 -41.91
CA ARG A 10 33.27 45.10 -40.44
C ARG A 10 31.93 45.00 -39.73
N TRP A 11 30.83 44.91 -40.48
CA TRP A 11 29.47 44.82 -39.93
C TRP A 11 28.87 43.40 -39.95
N LEU A 12 29.54 42.43 -40.58
CA LEU A 12 29.04 41.05 -40.70
C LEU A 12 29.49 40.13 -39.55
N TYR A 13 30.49 40.50 -38.76
CA TYR A 13 30.95 39.69 -37.62
C TYR A 13 30.18 39.96 -36.32
N ALA A 14 29.38 41.02 -36.26
CA ALA A 14 28.62 41.38 -35.06
C ALA A 14 27.29 40.61 -34.90
N VAL A 15 26.80 39.93 -35.95
CA VAL A 15 25.51 39.22 -35.91
C VAL A 15 25.67 37.71 -35.71
N ALA A 16 26.84 37.13 -36.00
CA ALA A 16 27.05 35.68 -35.85
C ALA A 16 27.30 35.23 -34.40
N ALA A 17 27.70 36.13 -33.49
CA ALA A 17 28.09 35.78 -32.12
C ALA A 17 26.91 35.64 -31.13
N THR A 18 25.71 36.10 -31.48
CA THR A 18 24.52 36.03 -30.59
C THR A 18 23.65 34.80 -30.79
N ALA A 19 23.87 33.99 -31.84
CA ALA A 19 23.07 32.79 -32.09
C ALA A 19 23.61 31.51 -31.41
N PHE A 20 24.86 31.49 -30.95
CA PHE A 20 25.49 30.29 -30.38
C PHE A 20 25.34 30.16 -28.86
N LEU A 21 24.86 31.21 -28.17
CA LEU A 21 24.71 31.24 -26.71
C LEU A 21 23.31 30.83 -26.19
N ALA A 22 22.41 30.39 -27.08
CA ALA A 22 21.08 29.89 -26.70
C ALA A 22 20.99 28.35 -26.68
N ALA A 23 22.03 27.63 -27.10
CA ALA A 23 22.01 26.17 -27.25
C ALA A 23 22.62 25.40 -26.05
N SER A 24 23.03 26.09 -24.99
CA SER A 24 23.65 25.48 -23.79
C SER A 24 22.73 25.43 -22.57
N PHE A 25 21.41 25.43 -22.78
CA PHE A 25 20.51 24.95 -21.74
C PHE A 25 20.47 23.42 -21.79
N PRO A 26 20.95 22.70 -20.77
CA PRO A 26 20.56 21.32 -20.59
C PRO A 26 19.06 21.31 -20.23
N GLN A 27 18.19 21.31 -21.25
CA GLN A 27 16.82 20.81 -21.12
C GLN A 27 16.87 19.27 -21.06
N SER A 28 17.66 18.78 -20.12
CA SER A 28 17.59 17.42 -19.61
C SER A 28 17.07 17.52 -18.19
N ALA A 29 15.90 18.16 -18.03
CA ALA A 29 14.94 17.63 -17.08
C ALA A 29 14.51 16.26 -17.66
N LEU A 30 15.40 15.27 -17.52
CA LEU A 30 14.98 13.90 -17.34
C LEU A 30 14.09 13.96 -16.11
N ASN A 31 12.81 14.23 -16.37
CA ASN A 31 11.72 13.72 -15.58
C ASN A 31 11.88 12.19 -15.65
N ALA A 32 12.86 11.67 -14.90
CA ALA A 32 12.62 10.51 -14.08
C ALA A 32 11.44 10.92 -13.18
N GLN A 33 10.23 10.86 -13.76
CA GLN A 33 8.98 10.97 -13.04
C GLN A 33 9.08 9.88 -11.99
N GLY A 34 9.34 10.34 -10.78
CA GLY A 34 9.46 9.51 -9.61
C GLY A 34 8.27 8.58 -9.57
N LEU A 35 8.54 7.30 -9.31
CA LEU A 35 7.58 6.31 -8.87
C LEU A 35 7.03 6.65 -7.46
N GLU A 36 6.89 7.94 -7.13
CA GLU A 36 6.36 8.47 -5.88
C GLU A 36 4.88 8.87 -6.04
N SER A 37 4.15 8.14 -6.87
CA SER A 37 2.70 8.15 -6.75
C SER A 37 2.35 7.10 -5.68
N PRO A 38 1.70 7.46 -4.56
CA PRO A 38 1.22 6.47 -3.58
C PRO A 38 0.29 5.42 -4.22
N GLU A 39 -0.26 5.68 -5.40
CA GLU A 39 -0.99 4.71 -6.22
C GLU A 39 -0.12 3.56 -6.79
N THR A 40 1.19 3.75 -6.95
CA THR A 40 2.10 2.69 -7.41
C THR A 40 2.44 1.72 -6.28
N VAL A 41 2.54 2.20 -5.04
CA VAL A 41 2.72 1.36 -3.84
C VAL A 41 1.54 0.40 -3.67
N ASP A 42 0.32 0.86 -3.99
CA ASP A 42 -0.92 0.09 -3.90
C ASP A 42 -1.01 -1.11 -4.87
N ARG A 43 -0.10 -1.24 -5.86
CA ARG A 43 -0.17 -2.28 -6.91
C ARG A 43 1.02 -3.23 -6.97
N ILE A 44 2.03 -3.11 -6.11
CA ILE A 44 3.31 -3.85 -6.26
C ILE A 44 3.13 -5.38 -6.06
N VAL A 45 2.00 -5.85 -5.52
CA VAL A 45 1.77 -7.28 -5.21
C VAL A 45 0.76 -7.96 -6.15
N GLY A 46 0.32 -7.31 -7.24
CA GLY A 46 -0.71 -7.87 -8.13
C GLY A 46 -2.11 -7.98 -7.50
N SER A 47 -2.28 -7.39 -6.31
CA SER A 47 -3.53 -7.21 -5.56
C SER A 47 -3.58 -5.77 -5.06
N GLN A 48 -4.76 -5.15 -5.04
CA GLN A 48 -4.95 -3.81 -4.48
C GLN A 48 -5.08 -3.91 -2.95
N VAL A 49 -4.19 -3.25 -2.20
CA VAL A 49 -4.25 -3.27 -0.73
C VAL A 49 -4.89 -1.98 -0.23
N SER A 50 -6.11 -2.03 0.30
CA SER A 50 -6.76 -0.89 0.95
C SER A 50 -6.73 -1.06 2.47
N ALA A 51 -6.71 0.06 3.18
CA ALA A 51 -6.86 0.07 4.63
C ALA A 51 -8.00 1.02 5.01
N GLU A 52 -8.87 0.56 5.89
CA GLU A 52 -10.04 1.26 6.39
C GLU A 52 -9.98 1.24 7.93
N GLU A 53 -10.41 2.34 8.54
CA GLU A 53 -10.56 2.43 10.00
C GLU A 53 -12.04 2.28 10.33
N ALA A 54 -12.35 1.34 11.21
CA ALA A 54 -13.71 1.09 11.66
C ALA A 54 -13.77 1.01 13.18
N ASN A 55 -14.86 1.50 13.75
CA ASN A 55 -15.12 1.26 15.17
C ASN A 55 -15.52 -0.20 15.35
N THR A 56 -14.97 -0.86 16.36
CA THR A 56 -15.23 -2.26 16.65
C THR A 56 -16.72 -2.51 16.79
N THR A 57 -17.46 -1.64 17.47
CA THR A 57 -18.91 -1.79 17.68
C THR A 57 -19.70 -1.84 16.38
N ALA A 58 -19.26 -1.15 15.33
CA ALA A 58 -19.91 -1.18 14.02
C ALA A 58 -19.65 -2.52 13.29
N GLU A 59 -18.50 -3.14 13.53
CA GLU A 59 -18.04 -4.35 12.85
C GLU A 59 -18.10 -5.62 13.73
N ILE A 60 -18.60 -5.53 14.98
CA ILE A 60 -18.67 -6.66 15.95
C ILE A 60 -19.24 -7.92 15.31
N GLY A 61 -20.32 -7.79 14.53
CA GLY A 61 -20.98 -8.92 13.90
C GLY A 61 -20.09 -9.63 12.87
N LYS A 62 -19.41 -8.86 12.02
CA LYS A 62 -18.52 -9.41 10.99
C LYS A 62 -17.25 -9.98 11.60
N VAL A 63 -16.62 -9.26 12.54
CA VAL A 63 -15.42 -9.73 13.25
C VAL A 63 -15.71 -11.03 14.01
N THR A 64 -16.84 -11.10 14.73
CA THR A 64 -17.21 -12.31 15.48
C THR A 64 -17.45 -13.50 14.55
N SER A 65 -18.17 -13.28 13.44
CA SER A 65 -18.38 -14.30 12.41
C SER A 65 -17.05 -14.76 11.79
N ALA A 66 -16.16 -13.83 11.46
CA ALA A 66 -14.84 -14.12 10.93
C ALA A 66 -13.98 -14.93 11.92
N ILE A 67 -14.07 -14.64 13.22
CA ILE A 67 -13.40 -15.42 14.27
C ILE A 67 -13.94 -16.85 14.30
N ASP A 68 -15.25 -17.03 14.29
CA ASP A 68 -15.88 -18.36 14.33
C ASP A 68 -15.47 -19.23 13.14
N ARG A 69 -15.21 -18.59 12.00
CA ARG A 69 -14.77 -19.23 10.75
C ARG A 69 -13.26 -19.33 10.60
N THR A 70 -12.49 -18.92 11.60
CA THR A 70 -11.01 -18.89 11.55
C THR A 70 -10.46 -20.23 11.07
N ARG A 71 -10.93 -21.34 11.65
CA ARG A 71 -10.47 -22.69 11.29
C ARG A 71 -10.68 -23.02 9.81
N GLU A 72 -11.80 -22.63 9.23
CA GLU A 72 -12.07 -22.81 7.80
C GLU A 72 -11.13 -21.94 6.96
N ASN A 73 -10.92 -20.69 7.40
CA ASN A 73 -10.16 -19.68 6.68
C ASN A 73 -8.65 -19.96 6.67
N ILE A 74 -8.10 -20.67 7.67
CA ILE A 74 -6.68 -21.12 7.70
C ILE A 74 -6.31 -21.86 6.40
N SER A 75 -7.10 -22.86 6.00
CA SER A 75 -6.78 -23.61 4.77
C SER A 75 -6.87 -22.73 3.53
N THR A 76 -7.75 -21.73 3.51
CA THR A 76 -7.89 -20.81 2.39
C THR A 76 -6.68 -19.89 2.32
N VAL A 77 -6.30 -19.25 3.43
CA VAL A 77 -5.08 -18.42 3.57
C VAL A 77 -3.84 -19.16 3.05
N ARG A 78 -3.63 -20.41 3.47
CA ARG A 78 -2.48 -21.21 3.02
C ARG A 78 -2.45 -21.45 1.51
N LYS A 79 -3.62 -21.59 0.88
CA LYS A 79 -3.76 -21.94 -0.54
C LYS A 79 -3.90 -20.72 -1.44
N THR A 80 -4.11 -19.53 -0.87
CA THR A 80 -4.29 -18.29 -1.62
C THR A 80 -2.98 -17.90 -2.30
N SER A 81 -2.95 -17.98 -3.62
CA SER A 81 -1.81 -17.56 -4.44
C SER A 81 -2.07 -16.27 -5.21
N LYS A 82 -3.33 -15.84 -5.30
CA LYS A 82 -3.75 -14.62 -5.98
C LYS A 82 -4.93 -13.98 -5.24
N LEU A 83 -4.89 -12.67 -5.11
CA LEU A 83 -6.00 -11.84 -4.68
C LEU A 83 -6.11 -10.65 -5.62
N ASP A 84 -7.32 -10.17 -5.83
CA ASP A 84 -7.58 -8.93 -6.54
C ASP A 84 -7.55 -7.76 -5.55
N LYS A 85 -8.00 -7.98 -4.30
CA LYS A 85 -8.07 -6.94 -3.27
C LYS A 85 -7.86 -7.48 -1.84
N VAL A 86 -7.10 -6.75 -1.05
CA VAL A 86 -6.87 -6.95 0.39
C VAL A 86 -7.39 -5.70 1.12
N ASP A 87 -8.44 -5.85 1.92
CA ASP A 87 -8.94 -4.78 2.78
C ASP A 87 -8.48 -5.03 4.22
N ILE A 88 -7.83 -4.05 4.83
CA ILE A 88 -7.40 -4.12 6.22
C ILE A 88 -8.30 -3.20 7.04
N VAL A 89 -9.09 -3.77 7.93
CA VAL A 89 -9.99 -3.04 8.83
C VAL A 89 -9.31 -2.91 10.18
N PHE A 90 -8.89 -1.68 10.50
CA PHE A 90 -8.36 -1.33 11.82
C PHE A 90 -9.51 -1.05 12.77
N LEU A 91 -9.61 -1.89 13.80
CA LEU A 91 -10.53 -1.74 14.91
C LEU A 91 -9.91 -0.78 15.93
N THR A 92 -10.15 0.52 15.76
CA THR A 92 -9.39 1.59 16.45
C THR A 92 -9.54 1.57 17.97
N ASP A 93 -10.69 1.14 18.46
CA ASP A 93 -11.03 0.94 19.88
C ASP A 93 -10.67 -0.46 20.41
N ALA A 94 -10.09 -1.34 19.58
CA ALA A 94 -9.55 -2.63 20.02
C ALA A 94 -8.05 -2.57 20.33
N ALA A 95 -7.43 -1.40 20.19
CA ALA A 95 -6.00 -1.25 20.40
C ALA A 95 -5.66 -1.47 21.88
N ARG A 96 -4.49 -2.07 22.14
CA ARG A 96 -4.01 -2.26 23.53
C ARG A 96 -3.90 -0.94 24.29
N SER A 97 -3.63 0.17 23.60
CA SER A 97 -3.60 1.53 24.16
C SER A 97 -4.99 2.01 24.62
N GLU A 98 -6.06 1.54 23.98
CA GLU A 98 -7.45 1.93 24.25
C GLU A 98 -8.17 0.96 25.22
N GLY A 99 -7.45 -0.02 25.77
CA GLY A 99 -8.01 -1.02 26.68
C GLY A 99 -8.25 -2.40 26.05
N GLY A 100 -7.90 -2.58 24.77
CA GLY A 100 -8.04 -3.85 24.06
C GLY A 100 -9.41 -4.06 23.43
N PRO A 101 -9.60 -5.15 22.66
CA PRO A 101 -10.87 -5.43 21.99
C PRO A 101 -12.02 -5.52 22.99
N PRO A 102 -13.25 -5.10 22.60
CA PRO A 102 -14.43 -5.29 23.42
C PRO A 102 -14.57 -6.73 23.90
N ALA A 103 -15.05 -6.91 25.14
CA ALA A 103 -15.10 -8.20 25.82
C ALA A 103 -15.75 -9.33 24.98
N VAL A 104 -16.71 -9.00 24.10
CA VAL A 104 -17.34 -9.97 23.18
C VAL A 104 -16.30 -10.57 22.21
N ILE A 105 -15.49 -9.72 21.58
CA ILE A 105 -14.45 -10.15 20.64
C ILE A 105 -13.29 -10.79 21.40
N GLU A 106 -12.87 -10.21 22.52
CA GLU A 106 -11.82 -10.79 23.36
C GLU A 106 -12.16 -12.23 23.77
N ASN A 107 -13.41 -12.46 24.23
CA ASN A 107 -13.89 -13.79 24.59
C ASN A 107 -13.87 -14.76 23.40
N LYS A 108 -14.27 -14.30 22.22
CA LYS A 108 -14.27 -15.11 20.99
C LYS A 108 -12.85 -15.45 20.53
N VAL A 109 -11.95 -14.48 20.50
CA VAL A 109 -10.53 -14.71 20.20
C VAL A 109 -9.93 -15.69 21.19
N ARG A 110 -10.26 -15.58 22.48
CA ARG A 110 -9.82 -16.53 23.51
C ARG A 110 -10.37 -17.94 23.32
N GLN A 111 -11.62 -18.08 22.90
CA GLN A 111 -12.24 -19.38 22.57
C GLN A 111 -11.55 -20.05 21.37
N HIS A 112 -11.11 -19.26 20.39
CA HIS A 112 -10.44 -19.72 19.18
C HIS A 112 -8.93 -19.49 19.17
N ARG A 113 -8.30 -19.36 20.36
CA ARG A 113 -6.91 -18.88 20.48
C ARG A 113 -5.90 -19.69 19.64
N ASP A 114 -6.08 -21.01 19.58
CA ASP A 114 -5.16 -21.91 18.90
C ASP A 114 -5.33 -21.77 17.38
N ASP A 115 -6.58 -21.67 16.91
CA ASP A 115 -6.90 -21.43 15.50
C ASP A 115 -6.41 -20.03 15.06
N VAL A 116 -6.58 -18.99 15.89
CA VAL A 116 -6.10 -17.64 15.61
C VAL A 116 -4.57 -17.59 15.56
N ALA A 117 -3.89 -18.33 16.46
CA ALA A 117 -2.43 -18.43 16.43
C ALA A 117 -1.92 -19.15 15.17
N GLU A 118 -2.63 -20.17 14.70
CA GLU A 118 -2.32 -20.86 13.44
C GLU A 118 -2.60 -19.97 12.23
N LEU A 119 -3.73 -19.26 12.19
CA LEU A 119 -4.06 -18.28 11.15
C LEU A 119 -2.93 -17.27 10.97
N ARG A 120 -2.41 -16.71 12.07
CA ARG A 120 -1.31 -15.76 12.05
C ARG A 120 -0.04 -16.33 11.41
N LYS A 121 0.30 -17.58 11.73
CA LYS A 121 1.44 -18.28 11.12
C LYS A 121 1.25 -18.49 9.63
N GLU A 122 0.04 -18.85 9.20
CA GLU A 122 -0.25 -19.06 7.77
C GLU A 122 -0.25 -17.73 7.00
N ILE A 123 -0.66 -16.62 7.62
CA ILE A 123 -0.53 -15.28 7.03
C ILE A 123 0.95 -14.92 6.85
N GLU A 124 1.80 -15.16 7.85
CA GLU A 124 3.25 -14.93 7.76
C GLU A 124 3.92 -15.82 6.71
N ALA A 125 3.47 -17.06 6.59
CA ALA A 125 3.98 -18.01 5.59
C ALA A 125 3.52 -17.67 4.16
N ASN A 126 2.43 -16.91 4.01
CA ASN A 126 1.92 -16.49 2.72
C ASN A 126 2.54 -15.16 2.29
N ALA A 127 3.47 -15.19 1.33
CA ALA A 127 4.18 -13.99 0.86
C ALA A 127 3.25 -12.86 0.37
N LEU A 128 2.11 -13.18 -0.25
CA LEU A 128 1.16 -12.18 -0.71
C LEU A 128 0.54 -11.45 0.48
N LEU A 129 0.03 -12.21 1.46
CA LEU A 129 -0.64 -11.66 2.62
C LEU A 129 0.32 -10.98 3.58
N TYR A 130 1.50 -11.58 3.81
CA TYR A 130 2.58 -10.98 4.59
C TYR A 130 2.96 -9.60 4.05
N ASN A 131 3.19 -9.48 2.73
CA ASN A 131 3.52 -8.20 2.11
C ASN A 131 2.37 -7.18 2.23
N ALA A 132 1.11 -7.64 2.16
CA ALA A 132 -0.04 -6.75 2.31
C ALA A 132 -0.16 -6.16 3.72
N ILE A 133 0.02 -6.98 4.77
CA ILE A 133 0.01 -6.52 6.16
C ILE A 133 1.24 -5.65 6.46
N ASP A 134 2.42 -6.02 5.95
CA ASP A 134 3.67 -5.27 6.14
C ASP A 134 3.62 -3.89 5.46
N SER A 135 3.02 -3.80 4.28
CA SER A 135 2.82 -2.52 3.56
C SER A 135 1.98 -1.51 4.34
N ARG A 136 1.08 -1.98 5.21
CA ARG A 136 0.27 -1.14 6.10
C ARG A 136 0.79 -1.17 7.55
N ARG A 137 1.98 -1.73 7.76
CA ARG A 137 2.68 -1.91 9.04
C ARG A 137 1.84 -2.65 10.10
N VAL A 138 0.92 -3.51 9.68
CA VAL A 138 0.11 -4.30 10.61
C VAL A 138 0.95 -5.42 11.20
N LEU A 139 1.00 -5.48 12.53
CA LEU A 139 1.69 -6.57 13.21
C LEU A 139 0.81 -7.82 13.19
N THR A 140 1.40 -8.99 12.86
CA THR A 140 0.66 -10.26 12.83
C THR A 140 -0.04 -10.57 14.16
N GLN A 141 0.58 -10.18 15.27
CA GLN A 141 0.03 -10.35 16.62
C GLN A 141 -1.26 -9.55 16.89
N ASP A 142 -1.50 -8.49 16.12
CA ASP A 142 -2.68 -7.65 16.26
C ASP A 142 -3.81 -8.10 15.31
N ILE A 143 -3.58 -9.08 14.43
CA ILE A 143 -4.61 -9.67 13.57
C ILE A 143 -5.56 -10.52 14.42
N LEU A 144 -6.85 -10.22 14.37
CA LEU A 144 -7.88 -10.90 15.16
C LEU A 144 -8.57 -11.99 14.33
N ALA A 145 -8.89 -11.69 13.07
CA ALA A 145 -9.56 -12.61 12.17
C ALA A 145 -9.38 -12.19 10.71
N VAL A 146 -9.72 -13.12 9.82
CA VAL A 146 -9.73 -12.92 8.37
C VAL A 146 -11.05 -13.42 7.82
N GLU A 147 -11.58 -12.72 6.82
CA GLU A 147 -12.79 -13.07 6.11
C GLU A 147 -12.55 -13.05 4.59
N PHE A 148 -13.17 -13.99 3.89
CA PHE A 148 -13.18 -14.02 2.43
C PHE A 148 -14.58 -13.63 1.95
N ASP A 149 -14.79 -12.33 1.73
CA ASP A 149 -16.07 -11.75 1.28
C ASP A 149 -16.50 -12.28 -0.09
N ASN A 150 -15.54 -12.39 -1.01
CA ASN A 150 -15.76 -12.73 -2.41
C ASN A 150 -14.53 -13.47 -2.98
N PRO A 151 -14.67 -14.20 -4.11
CA PRO A 151 -13.53 -14.75 -4.81
C PRO A 151 -12.50 -13.64 -5.12
N GLY A 152 -11.27 -13.80 -4.65
CA GLY A 152 -10.20 -12.82 -4.86
C GLY A 152 -10.21 -11.62 -3.91
N LYS A 153 -11.16 -11.50 -2.97
CA LYS A 153 -11.18 -10.44 -1.96
C LYS A 153 -11.01 -11.02 -0.56
N ILE A 154 -10.10 -10.44 0.21
CA ILE A 154 -9.88 -10.78 1.63
C ILE A 154 -10.04 -9.53 2.48
N VAL A 155 -10.63 -9.69 3.67
CA VAL A 155 -10.74 -8.67 4.71
C VAL A 155 -9.96 -9.14 5.93
N ILE A 156 -9.05 -8.32 6.42
CA ILE A 156 -8.21 -8.59 7.59
C ILE A 156 -8.64 -7.65 8.70
N TYR A 157 -9.13 -8.20 9.82
CA TYR A 157 -9.51 -7.42 10.99
C TYR A 157 -8.34 -7.36 11.98
N ALA A 158 -7.87 -6.15 12.27
CA ALA A 158 -6.72 -5.93 13.14
C ALA A 158 -7.05 -4.99 14.30
N ALA A 159 -6.50 -5.28 15.48
CA ALA A 159 -6.77 -4.57 16.72
C ALA A 159 -6.12 -3.18 16.80
N ALA A 160 -5.11 -2.88 15.98
CA ALA A 160 -4.49 -1.55 16.00
C ALA A 160 -3.68 -1.28 14.73
N LYS A 161 -3.55 0.00 14.41
CA LYS A 161 -2.43 0.52 13.60
C LYS A 161 -1.21 0.62 14.54
N PRO A 162 0.00 0.24 14.11
CA PRO A 162 1.18 0.40 14.95
C PRO A 162 1.33 1.86 15.38
N SER A 163 1.62 2.07 16.66
CA SER A 163 2.14 3.34 17.15
C SER A 163 3.51 3.58 16.50
N ASP A 164 3.72 4.78 15.96
CA ASP A 164 5.03 5.23 15.45
C ASP A 164 6.12 5.18 16.53
#